data_AF-A0A067SFQ1-F1
#
_entry.id   AF-A0A067SFQ1-F1
#
_cell.length_a   1.000
_cell.length_b   1.000
_cell.length_c   1.000
_cell.angle_alpha   90.00
_cell.angle_beta   90.00
_cell.angle_gamma   90.00
#
_symmetry.space_group_name_H-M   'P 1'
#
loop_
_entity.id
_entity.type
_entity.pdbx_description
1 polymer ?
#
loop_
_entity_poly.entity_id
_entity_poly.type
_entity_poly.pdbx_seq_one_letter_code
_entity_poly.pdbx_strand_id
1 'polypeptide(L)'
;MAVVTLPPQSYLGWKVSMSILHILAIGSTIYRLIHRFRIQKTWLDDYIVFVPLVLDSIYWPIVCFRFSHVDPNNEPWSHRVLSSYWLSTFPFLLIVWATRIVLALSLARVFPKKHPARLCAFVLITFMSTGLLIVNEGQDCIKGVGGYPIKNTFLFAADFVGDILLVIAPIVFFWRLRLPSRERRLILMVFCGSILTLLLVIAFKIICSDDKISPGKDAVLIVAGLASIEAAISLFVCHNLKALWKPHGVLHWDAPVFLIDL
;
A
#
# COMPACT_ATOMS: atom_id res chain seq x y z
N MET A 1 -21.22 22.90 20.93
CA MET A 1 -20.14 21.93 21.26
C MET A 1 -18.84 22.51 20.73
N ALA A 2 -17.76 22.51 21.52
CA ALA A 2 -16.48 23.09 21.12
C ALA A 2 -15.82 22.21 20.04
N VAL A 3 -15.44 22.81 18.91
CA VAL A 3 -14.65 22.15 17.87
C VAL A 3 -13.21 22.14 18.34
N VAL A 4 -12.58 20.96 18.37
CA VAL A 4 -11.16 20.82 18.71
C VAL A 4 -10.36 21.02 17.43
N THR A 5 -9.57 22.08 17.37
CA THR A 5 -8.64 22.33 16.26
C THR A 5 -7.28 21.71 16.57
N LEU A 6 -6.74 20.93 15.64
CA LEU A 6 -5.40 20.38 15.77
C LEU A 6 -4.34 21.51 15.81
N PRO A 7 -3.27 21.36 16.60
CA PRO A 7 -2.20 22.36 16.67
C PRO A 7 -1.47 22.44 15.32
N PRO A 8 -0.88 23.62 14.99
CA PRO A 8 -0.16 23.83 13.75
C PRO A 8 0.98 22.79 13.62
N GLN A 9 1.07 22.19 12.44
CA GLN A 9 2.01 21.11 12.18
C GLN A 9 3.35 21.66 11.67
N SER A 10 4.45 21.02 12.07
CA SER A 10 5.78 21.38 11.55
C SER A 10 6.00 20.74 10.17
N TYR A 11 5.87 21.55 9.11
CA TYR A 11 6.11 21.13 7.72
C TYR A 11 7.50 20.51 7.53
N LEU A 12 8.53 21.11 8.13
CA LEU A 12 9.90 20.62 8.03
C LEU A 12 10.04 19.25 8.69
N GLY A 13 9.44 19.06 9.87
CA GLY A 13 9.46 17.79 10.58
C GLY A 13 8.82 16.68 9.74
N TRP A 14 7.61 16.91 9.23
CA TRP A 14 6.91 15.98 8.36
C TRP A 14 7.72 15.61 7.11
N LYS A 15 8.30 16.61 6.44
CA LYS A 15 9.12 16.39 5.23
C LYS A 15 10.36 15.54 5.52
N VAL A 16 11.08 15.81 6.61
CA VAL A 16 12.26 15.06 7.01
C VAL A 16 11.89 13.63 7.39
N SER A 17 10.87 13.44 8.22
CA SER A 17 10.41 12.12 8.65
C SER A 17 10.00 11.23 7.48
N MET A 18 9.19 11.75 6.54
CA MET A 18 8.78 10.99 5.35
C MET A 18 9.98 10.66 4.45
N SER A 19 10.89 11.61 4.25
CA SER A 19 12.07 11.39 3.41
C SER A 19 12.94 10.27 3.95
N ILE A 20 13.16 10.22 5.28
CA ILE A 20 13.89 9.13 5.92
C ILE A 20 13.20 7.79 5.68
N LEU A 21 11.87 7.74 5.84
CA LEU A 21 11.10 6.51 5.61
C LEU A 21 11.20 6.02 4.16
N HIS A 22 11.03 6.90 3.18
CA HIS A 22 11.16 6.53 1.76
C HIS A 22 12.59 6.12 1.40
N ILE A 23 13.62 6.82 1.88
CA ILE A 23 15.02 6.45 1.64
C ILE A 23 15.33 5.07 2.22
N LEU A 24 14.86 4.79 3.44
CA LEU A 24 15.03 3.47 4.08
C LEU A 24 14.28 2.38 3.32
N ALA A 25 13.04 2.66 2.88
CA ALA A 25 12.26 1.74 2.08
C ALA A 25 12.97 1.44 0.75
N ILE A 26 13.19 2.47 -0.08
CA ILE A 26 13.83 2.38 -1.39
C ILE A 26 15.24 1.76 -1.28
N GLY A 27 16.08 2.23 -0.36
CA GLY A 27 17.42 1.69 -0.17
C GLY A 27 17.41 0.20 0.19
N SER A 28 16.52 -0.21 1.09
CA SER A 28 16.33 -1.63 1.44
C SER A 28 15.86 -2.45 0.23
N THR A 29 14.91 -1.92 -0.55
CA THR A 29 14.40 -2.61 -1.74
C THR A 29 15.47 -2.79 -2.82
N ILE A 30 16.26 -1.74 -3.14
CA ILE A 30 17.29 -1.75 -4.18
C ILE A 30 18.41 -2.71 -3.79
N TYR A 31 18.92 -2.61 -2.56
CA TYR A 31 19.98 -3.49 -2.07
C TYR A 31 19.58 -4.97 -2.23
N ARG A 32 18.33 -5.29 -1.86
CA ARG A 32 17.76 -6.63 -1.98
C ARG A 32 17.60 -7.07 -3.42
N LEU A 33 17.10 -6.19 -4.28
CA LEU A 33 16.90 -6.47 -5.69
C LEU A 33 18.23 -6.76 -6.38
N ILE A 34 19.27 -5.96 -6.10
CA ILE A 34 20.64 -6.18 -6.59
C ILE A 34 21.19 -7.53 -6.09
N HIS A 35 21.06 -7.81 -4.80
CA HIS A 35 21.51 -9.09 -4.23
C HIS A 35 20.82 -10.28 -4.93
N ARG A 36 19.52 -10.17 -5.24
CA ARG A 36 18.77 -11.22 -5.94
C ARG A 36 19.12 -11.33 -7.43
N PHE A 37 19.29 -10.21 -8.13
CA PHE A 37 19.75 -10.18 -9.52
C PHE A 37 21.12 -10.84 -9.66
N ARG A 38 22.03 -10.62 -8.71
CA ARG A 38 23.34 -11.29 -8.67
C ARG A 38 23.25 -12.80 -8.52
N ILE A 39 22.15 -13.33 -7.97
CA ILE A 39 21.92 -14.77 -7.78
C ILE A 39 21.14 -15.39 -8.98
N GLN A 40 20.83 -14.61 -10.03
CA GLN A 40 20.24 -15.04 -11.32
C GLN A 40 18.92 -15.84 -11.24
N LYS A 41 18.19 -15.79 -10.12
CA LYS A 41 16.85 -16.40 -9.99
C LYS A 41 15.75 -15.35 -10.10
N THR A 42 15.66 -14.71 -11.26
CA THR A 42 14.63 -13.72 -11.55
C THR A 42 13.36 -14.43 -12.00
N TRP A 43 12.35 -14.43 -11.14
CA TRP A 43 11.01 -14.92 -11.48
C TRP A 43 10.12 -13.74 -11.88
N LEU A 44 9.01 -13.99 -12.58
CA LEU A 44 7.98 -12.99 -12.91
C LEU A 44 7.56 -12.13 -11.71
N ASP A 45 7.67 -12.70 -10.51
CA ASP A 45 7.43 -12.02 -9.23
C ASP A 45 8.32 -10.80 -8.96
N ASP A 46 9.56 -10.86 -9.40
CA ASP A 46 10.56 -9.82 -9.18
C ASP A 46 10.27 -8.61 -10.07
N TYR A 47 9.68 -8.85 -11.25
CA TYR A 47 9.17 -7.79 -12.12
C TYR A 47 7.97 -7.07 -11.52
N ILE A 48 7.04 -7.79 -10.90
CA ILE A 48 5.87 -7.16 -10.26
C ILE A 48 6.30 -6.28 -9.08
N VAL A 49 7.39 -6.63 -8.39
CA VAL A 49 7.97 -5.85 -7.27
C VAL A 49 8.68 -4.59 -7.74
N PHE A 50 9.23 -4.62 -8.95
CA PHE A 50 9.86 -3.46 -9.55
C PHE A 50 8.85 -2.33 -9.82
N VAL A 51 7.59 -2.68 -10.14
CA VAL A 51 6.53 -1.70 -10.41
C VAL A 51 6.27 -0.74 -9.23
N PRO A 52 5.92 -1.19 -8.02
CA PRO A 52 5.69 -0.29 -6.89
C PRO A 52 6.97 0.45 -6.46
N LEU A 53 8.16 -0.12 -6.68
CA LEU A 53 9.43 0.57 -6.41
C LEU A 53 9.64 1.79 -7.33
N VAL A 54 9.42 1.62 -8.63
CA VAL A 54 9.53 2.73 -9.60
C VAL A 54 8.49 3.79 -9.31
N LEU A 55 7.25 3.37 -9.03
CA LEU A 55 6.17 4.30 -8.69
C LEU A 55 6.48 5.09 -7.42
N ASP A 56 7.01 4.46 -6.36
CA ASP A 56 7.39 5.16 -5.12
C ASP A 56 8.54 6.14 -5.35
N SER A 57 9.52 5.75 -6.16
CA SER A 57 10.67 6.60 -6.51
C SER A 57 10.24 7.88 -7.24
N ILE A 58 9.12 7.82 -7.98
CA ILE A 58 8.51 8.97 -8.65
C ILE A 58 7.59 9.75 -7.68
N TYR A 59 6.81 9.03 -6.87
CA TYR A 59 5.83 9.61 -5.95
C TYR A 59 6.49 10.42 -4.83
N TRP A 60 7.60 9.95 -4.25
CA TRP A 60 8.28 10.64 -3.16
C TRP A 60 8.74 12.06 -3.52
N PRO A 61 9.45 12.31 -4.65
CA PRO A 61 9.76 13.66 -5.11
C PRO A 61 8.51 14.54 -5.29
N ILE A 62 7.44 14.01 -5.90
CA ILE A 62 6.18 14.75 -6.13
C ILE A 62 5.60 15.25 -4.81
N VAL A 63 5.53 14.37 -3.81
CA VAL A 63 5.07 14.70 -2.46
C VAL A 63 5.98 15.75 -1.80
N CYS A 64 7.29 15.60 -1.91
CA CYS A 64 8.25 16.57 -1.37
C CYS A 64 8.11 17.97 -1.98
N PHE A 65 7.82 18.07 -3.27
CA PHE A 65 7.57 19.35 -3.95
C PHE A 65 6.22 19.95 -3.57
N ARG A 66 5.20 19.12 -3.34
CA ARG A 66 3.87 19.56 -2.87
C ARG A 66 3.93 20.23 -1.49
N PHE A 67 4.84 19.81 -0.62
CA PHE A 67 5.00 20.33 0.74
C PHE A 67 5.87 21.60 0.85
N SER A 68 6.30 22.21 -0.26
CA SER A 68 6.90 23.54 -0.19
C SER A 68 5.86 24.57 0.27
N HIS A 69 6.24 25.38 1.26
CA HIS A 69 5.38 26.43 1.82
C HIS A 69 5.07 27.45 0.71
N VAL A 70 3.84 27.42 0.23
CA VAL A 70 3.33 28.35 -0.77
C VAL A 70 2.25 29.18 -0.09
N ASP A 71 2.36 30.51 -0.21
CA ASP A 71 1.31 31.41 0.26
C ASP A 71 -0.01 31.08 -0.45
N PRO A 72 -1.12 30.84 0.29
CA PRO A 72 -2.40 30.46 -0.29
C PRO A 72 -2.99 31.52 -1.25
N ASN A 73 -2.50 32.77 -1.16
CA ASN A 73 -2.94 33.86 -2.02
C ASN A 73 -2.19 33.91 -3.37
N ASN A 74 -1.08 33.19 -3.49
CA ASN A 74 -0.24 33.13 -4.69
C ASN A 74 0.08 31.67 -5.03
N GLU A 75 -0.94 30.81 -5.12
CA GLU A 75 -0.70 29.43 -5.56
C GLU A 75 -0.23 29.41 -7.03
N PRO A 76 1.03 29.02 -7.29
CA PRO A 76 1.52 28.91 -8.64
C PRO A 76 0.83 27.71 -9.31
N TRP A 77 0.61 27.83 -10.62
CA TRP A 77 -0.04 26.79 -11.44
C TRP A 77 0.56 25.38 -11.26
N SER A 78 1.85 25.30 -10.94
CA SER A 78 2.55 24.05 -10.62
C SER A 78 1.93 23.28 -9.45
N HIS A 79 1.45 23.94 -8.39
CA HIS A 79 0.84 23.28 -7.23
C HIS A 79 -0.49 22.62 -7.59
N ARG A 80 -1.28 23.29 -8.43
CA ARG A 80 -2.55 22.75 -8.95
C ARG A 80 -2.35 21.49 -9.79
N VAL A 81 -1.31 21.46 -10.60
CA VAL A 81 -0.95 20.27 -11.41
C VAL A 81 -0.43 19.15 -10.52
N LEU A 82 0.45 19.46 -9.55
CA LEU A 82 0.99 18.48 -8.59
C LEU A 82 -0.10 17.88 -7.69
N SER A 83 -1.13 18.66 -7.34
CA SER A 83 -2.28 18.21 -6.56
C SER A 83 -3.36 17.54 -7.42
N SER A 84 -3.13 17.33 -8.72
CA SER A 84 -4.05 16.60 -9.59
C SER A 84 -4.20 15.16 -9.11
N TYR A 85 -5.42 14.65 -9.22
CA TYR A 85 -5.79 13.27 -8.89
C TYR A 85 -4.82 12.24 -9.53
N TRP A 86 -4.40 12.48 -10.78
CA TRP A 86 -3.51 11.60 -11.54
C TRP A 86 -2.06 11.56 -11.05
N LEU A 87 -1.57 12.65 -10.44
CA LEU A 87 -0.18 12.76 -9.99
C LEU A 87 -0.02 12.47 -8.51
N SER A 88 -1.08 12.64 -7.71
CA SER A 88 -1.03 12.40 -6.26
C SER A 88 -1.77 11.14 -5.85
N THR A 89 -3.07 11.04 -6.12
CA THR A 89 -3.90 9.95 -5.59
C THR A 89 -3.67 8.64 -6.35
N PHE A 90 -3.54 8.72 -7.68
CA PHE A 90 -3.39 7.53 -8.51
C PHE A 90 -2.08 6.76 -8.26
N PRO A 91 -0.89 7.39 -8.17
CA PRO A 91 0.34 6.67 -7.86
C PRO A 91 0.32 6.06 -6.46
N PHE A 92 -0.23 6.79 -5.48
CA PHE A 92 -0.43 6.27 -4.12
C PHE A 92 -1.28 5.00 -4.12
N LEU A 93 -2.46 5.04 -4.74
CA LEU A 93 -3.34 3.88 -4.85
C LEU A 93 -2.65 2.71 -5.55
N LEU A 94 -1.97 2.97 -6.68
CA LEU A 94 -1.22 1.94 -7.38
C LEU A 94 -0.12 1.31 -6.50
N ILE A 95 0.62 2.10 -5.72
CA ILE A 95 1.66 1.58 -4.81
C ILE A 95 1.03 0.68 -3.75
N VAL A 96 0.01 1.15 -3.05
CA VAL A 96 -0.67 0.39 -1.98
C VAL A 96 -1.29 -0.89 -2.56
N TRP A 97 -1.95 -0.80 -3.71
CA TRP A 97 -2.66 -1.95 -4.29
C TRP A 97 -1.67 -2.95 -4.91
N ALA A 98 -0.62 -2.49 -5.57
CA ALA A 98 0.45 -3.35 -6.10
C ALA A 98 1.18 -4.08 -4.96
N THR A 99 1.51 -3.40 -3.86
CA THR A 99 2.15 -4.05 -2.70
C THR A 99 1.24 -5.13 -2.10
N ARG A 100 -0.06 -4.89 -1.98
CA ARG A 100 -1.05 -5.88 -1.50
C ARG A 100 -1.21 -7.06 -2.45
N ILE A 101 -1.23 -6.84 -3.76
CA ILE A 101 -1.24 -7.91 -4.77
C ILE A 101 0.02 -8.77 -4.63
N VAL A 102 1.18 -8.14 -4.46
CA VAL A 102 2.45 -8.85 -4.26
C VAL A 102 2.44 -9.67 -2.96
N LEU A 103 1.89 -9.13 -1.87
CA LEU A 103 1.71 -9.86 -0.61
C LEU A 103 0.77 -11.06 -0.79
N ALA A 104 -0.37 -10.87 -1.46
CA ALA A 104 -1.33 -11.93 -1.76
C ALA A 104 -0.73 -13.03 -2.64
N LEU A 105 0.03 -12.66 -3.68
CA LEU A 105 0.77 -13.61 -4.52
C LEU A 105 1.84 -14.37 -3.74
N SER A 106 2.52 -13.70 -2.81
CA SER A 106 3.51 -14.33 -1.94
C SER A 106 2.85 -15.37 -1.03
N LEU A 107 1.66 -15.07 -0.49
CA LEU A 107 0.84 -16.04 0.25
C LEU A 107 0.36 -17.19 -0.65
N ALA A 108 -0.13 -16.89 -1.86
CA ALA A 108 -0.64 -17.88 -2.79
C ALA A 108 0.40 -18.96 -3.14
N ARG A 109 1.68 -18.59 -3.23
CA ARG A 109 2.79 -19.50 -3.54
C ARG A 109 3.16 -20.45 -2.42
N VAL A 110 2.86 -20.10 -1.17
CA VAL A 110 3.07 -21.01 -0.04
C VAL A 110 2.15 -22.23 -0.18
N PHE A 111 1.04 -22.12 -0.92
CA PHE A 111 0.07 -23.18 -1.04
C PHE A 111 0.27 -24.05 -2.28
N PRO A 112 0.12 -25.39 -2.15
CA PRO A 112 0.14 -26.31 -3.28
C PRO A 112 -1.06 -26.06 -4.22
N LYS A 113 -0.94 -26.51 -5.48
CA LYS A 113 -1.81 -26.13 -6.60
C LYS A 113 -3.32 -26.44 -6.46
N LYS A 114 -3.79 -27.05 -5.37
CA LYS A 114 -5.19 -27.45 -5.13
C LYS A 114 -5.81 -26.93 -3.83
N HIS A 115 -5.10 -26.09 -3.07
CA HIS A 115 -5.62 -25.61 -1.79
C HIS A 115 -6.59 -24.43 -1.99
N PRO A 116 -7.74 -24.38 -1.28
CA PRO A 116 -8.73 -23.30 -1.41
C PRO A 116 -8.17 -21.90 -1.12
N ALA A 117 -7.11 -21.81 -0.31
CA ALA A 117 -6.39 -20.56 -0.05
C ALA A 117 -5.87 -19.87 -1.32
N ARG A 118 -5.49 -20.65 -2.33
CA ARG A 118 -4.97 -20.11 -3.59
C ARG A 118 -6.09 -19.45 -4.39
N LEU A 119 -7.31 -20.01 -4.33
CA LEU A 119 -8.49 -19.40 -4.93
C LEU A 119 -8.82 -18.07 -4.24
N CYS A 120 -8.77 -18.03 -2.89
CA CYS A 120 -8.97 -16.77 -2.16
C CYS A 120 -7.96 -15.70 -2.54
N ALA A 121 -6.68 -16.06 -2.75
CA ALA A 121 -5.67 -15.11 -3.21
C ALA A 121 -5.95 -14.59 -4.63
N PHE A 122 -6.42 -15.43 -5.55
CA PHE A 122 -6.85 -14.96 -6.88
C PHE A 122 -8.08 -14.05 -6.80
N VAL A 123 -9.07 -14.39 -5.99
CA VAL A 123 -10.24 -13.54 -5.74
C VAL A 123 -9.82 -12.18 -5.18
N LEU A 124 -8.87 -12.16 -4.26
CA LEU A 124 -8.29 -10.91 -3.73
C LEU A 124 -7.63 -10.08 -4.83
N ILE A 125 -6.81 -10.70 -5.68
CA ILE A 125 -6.17 -10.00 -6.79
C ILE A 125 -7.21 -9.41 -7.73
N THR A 126 -8.23 -10.19 -8.12
CA THR A 126 -9.31 -9.73 -9.00
C THR A 126 -10.09 -8.57 -8.37
N PHE A 127 -10.45 -8.67 -7.09
CA PHE A 127 -11.14 -7.61 -6.36
C PHE A 127 -10.31 -6.31 -6.34
N MET A 128 -9.01 -6.41 -6.06
CA MET A 128 -8.09 -5.28 -6.12
C MET A 128 -7.89 -4.77 -7.55
N SER A 129 -7.88 -5.59 -8.59
CA SER A 129 -7.81 -5.04 -9.97
C SER A 129 -9.09 -4.30 -10.35
N THR A 130 -10.26 -4.78 -9.92
CA THR A 130 -11.55 -4.14 -10.24
C THR A 130 -11.76 -2.81 -9.54
N GLY A 131 -11.27 -2.65 -8.30
CA GLY A 131 -11.45 -1.38 -7.59
C GLY A 131 -10.71 -0.21 -8.24
N LEU A 132 -9.54 -0.43 -8.86
CA LEU A 132 -8.83 0.61 -9.63
C LEU A 132 -9.66 1.10 -10.84
N LEU A 133 -10.37 0.20 -11.51
CA LEU A 133 -11.21 0.53 -12.67
C LEU A 133 -12.42 1.36 -12.26
N ILE A 134 -13.10 0.98 -11.16
CA ILE A 134 -14.28 1.68 -10.65
C ILE A 134 -13.95 3.14 -10.28
N VAL A 135 -12.74 3.38 -9.77
CA VAL A 135 -12.32 4.73 -9.36
C VAL A 135 -12.10 5.64 -10.57
N ASN A 136 -11.71 5.07 -11.72
CA ASN A 136 -11.52 5.83 -12.94
C ASN A 136 -12.86 6.30 -13.56
N GLU A 137 -13.94 5.52 -13.39
CA GLU A 137 -15.26 5.86 -13.93
C GLU A 137 -16.13 6.73 -13.01
N GLY A 138 -15.85 6.80 -11.71
CA GLY A 138 -16.64 7.59 -10.78
C GLY A 138 -16.58 9.10 -11.08
N GLN A 139 -17.60 9.63 -11.76
CA GLN A 139 -17.80 11.06 -12.02
C GLN A 139 -18.01 11.85 -10.71
N ASP A 140 -17.37 13.02 -10.61
CA ASP A 140 -17.11 13.80 -9.39
C ASP A 140 -18.32 14.50 -8.72
N CYS A 141 -19.56 14.14 -9.04
CA CYS A 141 -20.73 14.96 -8.66
C CYS A 141 -21.74 14.33 -7.69
N ILE A 142 -21.48 13.14 -7.12
CA ILE A 142 -22.42 12.53 -6.17
C ILE A 142 -21.85 12.60 -4.74
N LYS A 143 -22.41 13.52 -3.95
CA LYS A 143 -22.17 13.64 -2.52
C LYS A 143 -23.21 12.80 -1.76
N GLY A 144 -22.75 12.01 -0.81
CA GLY A 144 -23.60 11.24 0.09
C GLY A 144 -24.19 12.07 1.22
N VAL A 145 -24.91 11.41 2.12
CA VAL A 145 -25.43 12.01 3.35
C VAL A 145 -24.27 12.59 4.16
N GLY A 146 -24.32 13.88 4.52
CA GLY A 146 -23.23 14.60 5.19
C GLY A 146 -22.25 15.31 4.25
N GLY A 147 -22.46 15.32 2.94
CA GLY A 147 -21.65 16.09 1.99
C GLY A 147 -20.33 15.43 1.56
N TYR A 148 -20.05 14.22 2.05
CA TYR A 148 -18.86 13.45 1.69
C TYR A 148 -18.98 12.84 0.29
N PRO A 149 -17.92 12.87 -0.54
CA PRO A 149 -17.92 12.25 -1.86
C PRO A 149 -17.98 10.72 -1.75
N ILE A 150 -18.98 10.11 -2.37
CA ILE A 150 -19.23 8.64 -2.30
C ILE A 150 -18.03 7.83 -2.79
N LYS A 151 -17.31 8.36 -3.78
CA LYS A 151 -16.08 7.78 -4.34
C LYS A 151 -15.02 7.49 -3.27
N ASN A 152 -14.80 8.43 -2.35
CA ASN A 152 -13.82 8.25 -1.28
C ASN A 152 -14.28 7.17 -0.31
N THR A 153 -15.57 7.15 0.05
CA THR A 153 -16.12 6.12 0.93
C THR A 153 -15.96 4.72 0.36
N PHE A 154 -16.22 4.53 -0.95
CA PHE A 154 -16.04 3.25 -1.62
C PHE A 154 -14.58 2.82 -1.66
N LEU A 155 -13.67 3.75 -1.99
CA LEU A 155 -12.22 3.52 -1.93
C LEU A 155 -11.78 3.03 -0.56
N PHE A 156 -12.16 3.73 0.51
CA PHE A 156 -11.83 3.32 1.87
C PHE A 156 -12.44 1.98 2.26
N ALA A 157 -13.68 1.70 1.84
CA ALA A 157 -14.32 0.43 2.12
C ALA A 157 -13.60 -0.73 1.43
N ALA A 158 -13.25 -0.58 0.15
CA ALA A 158 -12.50 -1.59 -0.60
C ALA A 158 -11.11 -1.82 0.03
N ASP A 159 -10.44 -0.72 0.41
CA ASP A 159 -9.13 -0.75 1.04
C ASP A 159 -9.15 -1.47 2.39
N PHE A 160 -10.17 -1.17 3.21
CA PHE A 160 -10.41 -1.79 4.51
C PHE A 160 -10.75 -3.28 4.41
N VAL A 161 -11.61 -3.66 3.45
CA VAL A 161 -11.94 -5.07 3.18
C VAL A 161 -10.69 -5.83 2.74
N GLY A 162 -9.85 -5.22 1.91
CA GLY A 162 -8.57 -5.78 1.50
C GLY A 162 -7.65 -6.10 2.67
N ASP A 163 -7.48 -5.14 3.57
CA ASP A 163 -6.65 -5.30 4.77
C ASP A 163 -7.21 -6.35 5.71
N ILE A 164 -8.52 -6.36 5.96
CA ILE A 164 -9.18 -7.38 6.77
C ILE A 164 -8.92 -8.78 6.19
N LEU A 165 -9.08 -8.96 4.89
CA LEU A 165 -8.87 -10.26 4.27
C LEU A 165 -7.40 -10.70 4.35
N LEU A 166 -6.46 -9.77 4.18
CA LEU A 166 -5.02 -10.01 4.36
C LEU A 166 -4.62 -10.30 5.81
N VAL A 167 -5.40 -9.84 6.80
CA VAL A 167 -5.23 -10.15 8.22
C VAL A 167 -5.89 -11.48 8.59
N ILE A 168 -7.09 -11.77 8.09
CA ILE A 168 -7.82 -13.01 8.37
C ILE A 168 -7.10 -14.22 7.76
N ALA A 169 -6.58 -14.09 6.52
CA ALA A 169 -5.89 -15.18 5.84
C ALA A 169 -4.76 -15.82 6.70
N PRO A 170 -3.74 -15.08 7.18
CA PRO A 170 -2.69 -15.62 8.04
C PRO A 170 -3.21 -16.17 9.37
N ILE A 171 -4.24 -15.56 9.98
CA ILE A 171 -4.86 -16.08 11.21
C ILE A 171 -5.46 -17.47 10.95
N VAL A 172 -6.29 -17.61 9.92
CA VAL A 172 -6.92 -18.90 9.58
C VAL A 172 -5.86 -19.96 9.29
N PHE A 173 -4.73 -19.59 8.66
CA PHE A 173 -3.62 -20.52 8.45
C PHE A 173 -2.96 -20.97 9.73
N PHE A 174 -2.73 -20.07 10.69
CA PHE A 174 -2.18 -20.44 11.99
C PHE A 174 -3.04 -21.44 12.74
N TRP A 175 -4.36 -21.34 12.59
CA TRP A 175 -5.29 -22.23 13.27
C TRP A 175 -5.39 -23.61 12.62
N ARG A 176 -5.20 -23.70 11.29
CA ARG A 176 -5.39 -24.97 10.56
C ARG A 176 -4.11 -25.78 10.33
N LEU A 177 -2.93 -25.16 10.35
CA LEU A 177 -1.70 -25.82 9.89
C LEU A 177 -0.58 -25.74 10.93
N ARG A 178 0.02 -26.88 11.27
CA ARG A 178 1.28 -26.95 12.02
C ARG A 178 2.45 -26.68 11.08
N LEU A 179 2.72 -25.40 10.80
CA LEU A 179 3.79 -24.98 9.90
C LEU A 179 5.16 -24.95 10.60
N PRO A 180 6.25 -25.27 9.89
CA PRO A 180 7.62 -25.12 10.41
C PRO A 180 7.97 -23.66 10.72
N SER A 181 8.86 -23.46 11.69
CA SER A 181 9.15 -22.14 12.29
C SER A 181 9.58 -21.04 11.30
N ARG A 182 10.12 -21.38 10.13
CA ARG A 182 10.52 -20.40 9.11
C ARG A 182 9.33 -19.81 8.35
N GLU A 183 8.37 -20.64 7.95
CA GLU A 183 7.15 -20.20 7.26
C GLU A 183 6.28 -19.36 8.19
N ARG A 184 6.24 -19.74 9.48
CA ARG A 184 5.58 -18.98 10.55
C ARG A 184 6.10 -17.54 10.66
N ARG A 185 7.41 -17.31 10.52
CA ARG A 185 7.99 -15.95 10.56
C ARG A 185 7.53 -15.10 9.38
N LEU A 186 7.43 -15.70 8.19
CA LEU A 186 6.97 -15.00 6.99
C LEU A 186 5.52 -14.55 7.16
N ILE A 187 4.64 -15.47 7.56
CA ILE A 187 3.23 -15.19 7.81
C ILE A 187 3.05 -14.11 8.90
N LEU A 188 3.87 -14.16 9.97
CA LEU A 188 3.84 -13.16 11.04
C LEU A 188 4.26 -11.76 10.56
N MET A 189 5.23 -11.66 9.66
CA MET A 189 5.62 -10.37 9.09
C MET A 189 4.54 -9.78 8.18
N VAL A 190 3.88 -10.61 7.35
CA VAL A 190 2.70 -10.16 6.58
C VAL A 190 1.62 -9.66 7.51
N PHE A 191 1.30 -10.45 8.53
CA PHE A 191 0.28 -10.12 9.52
C PHE A 191 0.57 -8.80 10.23
N CYS A 192 1.81 -8.59 10.69
CA CYS A 192 2.23 -7.34 11.33
C CYS A 192 2.09 -6.14 10.39
N GLY A 193 2.54 -6.29 9.14
CA GLY A 193 2.41 -5.23 8.14
C GLY A 193 0.96 -4.88 7.84
N SER A 194 0.09 -5.87 7.63
CA SER A 194 -1.33 -5.64 7.36
C SER A 194 -2.08 -5.06 8.57
N ILE A 195 -1.67 -5.38 9.80
CA ILE A 195 -2.21 -4.70 10.99
C ILE A 195 -1.79 -3.24 11.02
N LEU A 196 -0.53 -2.92 10.71
CA LEU A 196 -0.05 -1.54 10.70
C LEU A 196 -0.79 -0.70 9.66
N THR A 197 -1.01 -1.21 8.44
CA THR A 197 -1.80 -0.50 7.42
C THR A 197 -3.26 -0.34 7.84
N LEU A 198 -3.87 -1.39 8.40
CA LEU A 198 -5.25 -1.33 8.90
C LEU A 198 -5.42 -0.28 10.00
N LEU A 199 -4.48 -0.20 10.94
CA LEU A 199 -4.50 0.79 12.01
C LEU A 199 -4.35 2.22 11.46
N LEU A 200 -3.52 2.43 10.43
CA LEU A 200 -3.38 3.72 9.76
C LEU A 200 -4.68 4.14 9.06
N VAL A 201 -5.33 3.22 8.32
CA VAL A 201 -6.61 3.48 7.65
C VAL A 201 -7.71 3.81 8.65
N ILE A 202 -7.77 3.08 9.78
CA ILE A 202 -8.73 3.34 10.86
C ILE A 202 -8.47 4.73 11.47
N ALA A 203 -7.22 5.04 11.81
CA ALA A 203 -6.85 6.34 12.36
C ALA A 203 -7.21 7.48 11.40
N PHE A 204 -6.91 7.31 10.11
CA PHE A 204 -7.27 8.25 9.06
C PHE A 204 -8.79 8.48 8.99
N LYS A 205 -9.58 7.41 8.99
CA LYS A 205 -11.03 7.48 8.96
C LYS A 205 -11.57 8.25 10.18
N ILE A 206 -11.05 7.98 11.36
CA ILE A 206 -11.46 8.66 12.59
C ILE A 206 -11.18 10.16 12.48
N ILE A 207 -10.00 10.55 12.01
CA ILE A 207 -9.61 11.96 11.84
C ILE A 207 -10.49 12.67 10.79
N CYS A 208 -10.83 12.00 9.69
CA CYS A 208 -11.59 12.60 8.60
C CYS A 208 -13.13 12.55 8.77
N SER A 209 -13.64 11.61 9.56
CA SER A 209 -15.08 11.39 9.74
C SER A 209 -15.65 12.08 10.98
N ASP A 210 -14.82 12.55 11.90
CA ASP A 210 -15.30 13.22 13.11
C ASP A 210 -15.52 14.72 12.84
N ASP A 211 -16.80 15.12 12.76
CA ASP A 211 -17.22 16.52 12.58
C ASP A 211 -16.72 17.44 13.72
N LYS A 212 -16.28 16.87 14.85
CA LYS A 212 -15.77 17.62 16.00
C LYS A 212 -14.28 17.95 15.90
N ILE A 213 -13.55 17.24 15.04
CA ILE A 213 -12.12 17.43 14.82
C ILE A 213 -11.97 18.17 13.51
N SER A 214 -11.73 19.49 13.58
CA SER A 214 -11.41 20.24 12.37
C SER A 214 -9.90 20.09 12.10
N PRO A 215 -9.50 19.44 11.00
CA PRO A 215 -8.09 19.27 10.66
C PRO A 215 -7.40 20.59 10.27
N GLY A 216 -8.14 21.70 10.26
CA GLY A 216 -7.59 23.04 10.09
C GLY A 216 -6.98 23.28 8.71
N LYS A 217 -6.14 24.32 8.60
CA LYS A 217 -5.43 24.65 7.35
C LYS A 217 -4.41 23.57 6.95
N ASP A 218 -4.00 22.71 7.89
CA ASP A 218 -2.98 21.68 7.70
C ASP A 218 -3.58 20.29 7.36
N ALA A 219 -4.88 20.22 7.08
CA ALA A 219 -5.56 18.97 6.75
C ALA A 219 -4.90 18.21 5.59
N VAL A 220 -4.50 18.95 4.54
CA VAL A 220 -3.84 18.38 3.36
C VAL A 220 -2.48 17.79 3.73
N LEU A 221 -1.75 18.42 4.66
CA LEU A 221 -0.45 17.94 5.14
C LEU A 221 -0.60 16.63 5.91
N ILE A 222 -1.57 16.56 6.83
CA ILE A 222 -1.84 15.37 7.62
C ILE A 222 -2.28 14.22 6.71
N VAL A 223 -3.20 14.49 5.78
CA VAL A 223 -3.75 13.48 4.87
C VAL A 223 -2.68 12.93 3.92
N ALA A 224 -1.96 13.83 3.24
CA ALA A 224 -0.90 13.42 2.31
C ALA A 224 0.25 12.75 3.06
N GLY A 225 0.54 13.19 4.28
CA GLY A 225 1.61 12.63 5.09
C GLY A 225 1.31 11.22 5.59
N LEU A 226 0.10 10.97 6.06
CA LEU A 226 -0.35 9.63 6.44
C LEU A 226 -0.32 8.68 5.23
N ALA A 227 -0.78 9.13 4.06
CA ALA A 227 -0.72 8.35 2.83
C ALA A 227 0.73 7.99 2.43
N SER A 228 1.67 8.95 2.52
CA SER A 228 3.09 8.67 2.26
C SER A 228 3.71 7.69 3.25
N ILE A 229 3.36 7.80 4.54
CA ILE A 229 3.81 6.84 5.57
C ILE A 229 3.26 5.45 5.25
N GLU A 230 1.98 5.34 4.90
CA GLU A 230 1.36 4.07 4.54
C GLU A 230 2.03 3.43 3.32
N ALA A 231 2.30 4.21 2.27
CA ALA A 231 3.02 3.75 1.08
C ALA A 231 4.43 3.24 1.42
N ALA A 232 5.19 4.01 2.20
CA ALA A 232 6.55 3.65 2.60
C ALA A 232 6.58 2.37 3.46
N ILE A 233 5.66 2.23 4.42
CA ILE A 233 5.53 1.03 5.27
C ILE A 233 5.13 -0.18 4.41
N SER A 234 4.15 -0.02 3.51
CA SER A 234 3.67 -1.10 2.64
C SER A 234 4.79 -1.65 1.75
N LEU A 235 5.59 -0.76 1.16
CA LEU A 235 6.77 -1.13 0.39
C LEU A 235 7.82 -1.83 1.24
N PHE A 236 8.14 -1.26 2.40
CA PHE A 236 9.12 -1.83 3.31
C PHE A 236 8.71 -3.26 3.71
N VAL A 237 7.49 -3.48 4.17
CA VAL A 237 6.98 -4.81 4.56
C VAL A 237 7.03 -5.79 3.39
N CYS A 238 6.48 -5.39 2.23
CA CYS A 238 6.39 -6.24 1.04
C CYS A 238 7.76 -6.75 0.58
N HIS A 239 8.76 -5.88 0.54
CA HIS A 239 10.12 -6.25 0.12
C HIS A 239 10.89 -7.00 1.20
N ASN A 240 10.62 -6.70 2.48
CA ASN A 240 11.27 -7.39 3.58
C ASN A 240 10.91 -8.89 3.62
N LEU A 241 9.64 -9.19 3.31
CA LEU A 241 9.08 -10.53 3.26
C LEU A 241 9.78 -11.45 2.23
N LYS A 242 9.97 -10.96 1.02
CA LYS A 242 10.48 -11.79 -0.10
C LYS A 242 11.92 -12.25 0.08
N ALA A 243 12.80 -11.41 0.64
CA ALA A 243 14.20 -11.86 0.81
C ALA A 243 14.38 -12.88 1.93
N LEU A 244 13.45 -12.96 2.90
CA LEU A 244 13.48 -14.06 3.87
C LEU A 244 13.13 -15.41 3.22
N TRP A 245 12.38 -15.38 2.11
CA TRP A 245 12.07 -16.54 1.30
C TRP A 245 13.25 -16.90 0.37
N LYS A 246 14.39 -17.25 0.97
CA LYS A 246 15.48 -17.93 0.25
C LYS A 246 15.22 -19.43 0.37
N PRO A 247 14.79 -20.13 -0.70
CA PRO A 247 14.74 -21.59 -0.67
C PRO A 247 16.18 -22.09 -0.68
N HIS A 248 16.75 -22.31 0.51
CA HIS A 248 17.89 -23.22 0.62
C HIS A 248 17.35 -24.61 0.31
N GLY A 249 17.77 -25.11 -0.85
CA GLY A 249 17.38 -26.33 -1.54
C GLY A 249 16.56 -27.34 -0.74
N VAL A 250 15.33 -27.56 -1.16
CA VAL A 250 14.66 -28.85 -1.36
C VAL A 250 13.28 -28.51 -1.93
N LEU A 251 13.16 -28.57 -3.25
CA LEU A 251 11.97 -28.98 -4.02
C LEU A 251 12.19 -28.49 -5.45
N HIS A 252 12.64 -29.42 -6.29
CA HIS A 252 12.42 -29.43 -7.72
C HIS A 252 10.91 -29.25 -7.95
N TRP A 253 10.46 -28.00 -8.13
CA TRP A 253 9.24 -27.75 -8.86
C TRP A 253 9.69 -27.37 -10.26
N ASP A 254 9.83 -28.38 -11.10
CA ASP A 254 9.82 -28.19 -12.54
C ASP A 254 8.54 -27.42 -12.87
N ALA A 255 8.70 -26.13 -13.10
CA ALA A 255 7.78 -25.41 -13.96
C ALA A 255 8.00 -25.96 -15.37
N PRO A 256 6.93 -26.08 -16.15
CA PRO A 256 6.77 -24.97 -17.06
C PRO A 256 5.33 -24.47 -17.17
N VAL A 257 5.21 -23.33 -17.84
CA VAL A 257 4.01 -22.87 -18.53
C VAL A 257 3.02 -22.02 -17.70
N PHE A 258 3.35 -20.73 -17.61
CA PHE A 258 2.40 -19.69 -18.02
C PHE A 258 2.20 -19.87 -19.54
N LEU A 259 1.15 -20.58 -19.96
CA LEU A 259 0.46 -20.27 -21.19
C LEU A 259 -0.92 -19.79 -20.76
N ILE A 260 -1.25 -18.63 -21.30
CA ILE A 260 -2.61 -18.21 -21.55
C ILE A 260 -3.24 -19.32 -22.37
N ASP A 261 -4.16 -20.08 -21.78
CA ASP A 261 -5.23 -20.72 -22.52
C ASP A 261 -6.53 -20.25 -21.88
N LEU A 262 -7.27 -19.48 -22.68
CA LEU A 262 -8.69 -19.18 -22.52
C LEU A 262 -9.49 -20.49 -22.59
#